data_AF-A0A914NJM0-F1
#
_entry.id   AF-A0A914NJM0-F1
#
_cell.length_a   1.000
_cell.length_b   1.000
_cell.length_c   1.000
_cell.angle_alpha   90.00
_cell.angle_beta   90.00
_cell.angle_gamma   90.00
#
_symmetry.space_group_name_H-M   'P 1'
#
loop_
_entity.id
_entity.type
_entity.pdbx_description
1 polymer ?
#
loop_
_entity_poly.entity_id
_entity_poly.type
_entity_poly.pdbx_seq_one_letter_code
_entity_poly.pdbx_strand_id
1 'polypeptide(L)'
;MPAYNDEIFNTNIEQNVVPKLAVFEANSPPVAPQIKKSRKMDSQKFRSELIKNIDTFIFDADGVLWLGEMQFLGLRLSLNTLQSWGKELLF
;
A
#
# COMPACT_ATOMS: atom_id res chain seq x y z
N MET A 1 -14.29 48.60 44.54
CA MET A 1 -14.36 47.16 44.22
C MET A 1 -15.62 46.91 43.38
N PRO A 2 -15.66 45.90 42.48
CA PRO A 2 -14.76 44.76 42.40
C PRO A 2 -14.17 44.45 41.00
N ALA A 3 -13.15 43.60 41.03
CA ALA A 3 -12.71 42.75 39.93
C ALA A 3 -13.79 41.70 39.63
N TYR A 4 -13.89 41.23 38.39
CA TYR A 4 -14.66 40.04 38.07
C TYR A 4 -13.79 39.07 37.28
N ASN A 5 -13.64 37.90 37.92
CA ASN A 5 -12.83 36.77 37.53
C ASN A 5 -13.53 35.88 36.50
N ASP A 6 -12.69 35.10 35.83
CA ASP A 6 -12.91 33.82 35.14
C ASP A 6 -14.24 33.11 35.42
N GLU A 7 -15.01 32.79 34.37
CA GLU A 7 -15.68 31.48 34.22
C GLU A 7 -15.90 31.09 32.73
N ILE A 8 -15.15 30.06 32.31
CA ILE A 8 -15.60 28.85 31.60
C ILE A 8 -16.44 29.02 30.31
N PHE A 9 -15.78 28.84 29.17
CA PHE A 9 -16.32 28.00 28.10
C PHE A 9 -15.30 26.92 27.71
N ASN A 10 -15.49 25.75 28.32
CA ASN A 10 -14.98 24.48 27.85
C ASN A 10 -15.60 24.17 26.49
N THR A 11 -14.79 24.18 25.44
CA THR A 11 -15.07 23.37 24.25
C THR A 11 -13.81 22.59 23.94
N ASN A 12 -13.87 21.29 24.23
CA ASN A 12 -12.91 20.29 23.80
C ASN A 12 -12.55 20.51 22.33
N ILE A 13 -11.38 21.08 22.08
CA ILE A 13 -10.75 21.00 20.78
C ILE A 13 -10.19 19.58 20.74
N GLU A 14 -10.99 18.67 20.19
CA GLU A 14 -10.51 17.35 19.79
C GLU A 14 -9.22 17.56 18.99
N GLN A 15 -8.16 17.01 19.54
CA GLN A 15 -6.81 17.13 19.03
C GLN A 15 -6.84 16.74 17.56
N ASN A 16 -6.50 17.69 16.70
CA ASN A 16 -6.05 17.44 15.35
C ASN A 16 -4.98 16.35 15.43
N VAL A 17 -5.37 15.09 15.19
CA VAL A 17 -4.44 13.99 15.01
C VAL A 17 -3.82 14.20 13.64
N VAL A 18 -2.86 15.13 13.59
CA VAL A 18 -1.87 15.16 12.54
C VAL A 18 -1.26 13.76 12.57
N PRO A 19 -1.30 12.99 11.46
CA PRO A 19 -0.64 11.70 11.44
C PRO A 19 0.82 11.96 11.80
N LYS A 20 1.23 11.44 12.96
CA LYS A 20 2.59 11.54 13.46
C LYS A 20 3.46 10.89 12.38
N LEU A 21 4.07 11.72 11.54
CA LEU A 21 5.12 11.29 10.61
C LEU A 21 6.10 10.49 11.47
N ALA A 22 6.14 9.18 11.23
CA ALA A 22 7.12 8.32 11.85
C ALA A 22 8.49 8.77 11.31
N VAL A 23 9.11 9.71 12.03
CA VAL A 23 10.51 10.04 11.84
C VAL A 23 11.26 8.81 12.35
N PHE A 24 11.69 7.97 11.42
CA PHE A 24 12.63 6.90 11.72
C PHE A 24 13.90 7.58 12.23
N GLU A 25 14.18 7.47 13.53
CA GLU A 25 15.43 7.96 14.11
C GLU A 25 16.60 7.27 13.40
N ALA A 26 17.42 8.08 12.73
CA ALA A 26 18.56 7.69 11.91
C ALA A 26 19.77 7.22 12.75
N ASN A 27 19.54 6.39 13.77
CA ASN A 27 20.61 5.79 14.58
C ASN A 27 21.19 4.51 13.97
N SER A 28 20.72 4.13 12.77
CA SER A 28 21.35 3.10 11.94
C SER A 28 22.03 3.79 10.75
N PRO A 29 23.25 3.40 10.36
CA PRO A 29 23.83 3.90 9.11
C PRO A 29 22.82 3.70 7.98
N PRO A 30 22.69 4.63 7.03
CA PRO A 30 21.74 4.50 5.93
C PRO A 30 22.13 3.26 5.15
N VAL A 31 21.46 2.14 5.42
CA VAL A 31 21.52 0.97 4.56
C VAL A 31 20.79 1.40 3.31
N ALA A 32 21.53 1.92 2.34
CA ALA A 32 21.00 2.25 1.03
C ALA A 32 20.17 1.03 0.57
N PRO A 33 18.89 1.20 0.21
CA PRO A 33 18.07 0.08 -0.21
C PRO A 33 18.79 -0.60 -1.37
N GLN A 34 19.25 -1.83 -1.15
CA GLN A 34 19.91 -2.58 -2.20
C GLN A 34 18.88 -2.84 -3.29
N ILE A 35 18.97 -2.09 -4.40
CA ILE A 35 18.04 -2.20 -5.52
C ILE A 35 18.22 -3.59 -6.10
N LYS A 36 17.29 -4.49 -5.76
CA LYS A 36 17.23 -5.80 -6.39
C LYS A 36 16.85 -5.58 -7.86
N LYS A 37 17.66 -6.11 -8.77
CA LYS A 37 17.39 -6.05 -10.20
C LYS A 37 16.04 -6.72 -10.51
N SER A 38 15.32 -6.19 -11.49
CA SER A 38 14.12 -6.83 -12.00
C SER A 38 14.46 -8.25 -12.48
N ARG A 39 13.63 -9.21 -12.10
CA ARG A 39 13.78 -10.61 -12.49
C ARG A 39 12.74 -10.91 -13.56
N LYS A 40 13.17 -11.46 -14.69
CA LYS A 40 12.24 -12.00 -15.68
C LYS A 40 11.51 -13.20 -15.05
N MET A 41 10.18 -13.11 -15.00
CA MET A 41 9.32 -14.20 -14.54
C MET A 41 8.93 -15.07 -15.73
N ASP A 42 9.01 -16.39 -15.56
CA ASP A 42 8.47 -17.37 -16.51
C ASP A 42 7.37 -18.19 -15.84
N SER A 43 6.63 -18.97 -16.62
CA SER A 43 5.47 -19.73 -16.12
C SER A 43 5.84 -20.80 -15.09
N GLN A 44 7.04 -21.37 -15.17
CA GLN A 44 7.51 -22.37 -14.23
C GLN A 44 7.80 -21.70 -12.87
N LYS A 45 8.61 -20.64 -12.86
CA LYS A 45 8.94 -19.88 -11.65
C LYS A 45 7.71 -19.26 -11.00
N PHE A 46 6.76 -18.78 -11.80
CA PHE A 46 5.51 -18.24 -11.29
C PHE A 46 4.75 -19.26 -10.44
N ARG A 47 4.66 -20.50 -10.90
CA ARG A 47 3.95 -21.58 -10.18
C ARG A 47 4.73 -22.14 -9.01
N SER A 48 6.03 -22.38 -9.20
CA SER A 48 6.85 -23.07 -8.17
C SER A 48 7.26 -22.14 -7.03
N GLU A 49 7.50 -20.86 -7.32
CA GLU A 49 8.07 -19.92 -6.36
C GLU A 49 7.09 -18.82 -5.96
N LEU A 50 6.42 -18.20 -6.94
CA LEU A 50 5.68 -16.97 -6.66
C LEU A 50 4.31 -17.23 -6.06
N ILE A 51 3.47 -18.04 -6.72
CA ILE A 51 2.09 -18.31 -6.28
C ILE A 51 2.02 -19.00 -4.92
N LYS A 52 3.00 -19.84 -4.58
CA LYS A 52 3.00 -20.55 -3.30
C LYS A 52 3.30 -19.65 -2.10
N ASN A 53 4.09 -18.59 -2.30
CA ASN A 53 4.66 -17.79 -1.22
C ASN A 53 4.08 -16.37 -1.13
N ILE A 54 3.15 -16.01 -2.01
CA ILE A 54 2.51 -14.68 -2.04
C ILE A 54 1.02 -14.85 -1.82
N ASP A 55 0.47 -14.12 -0.86
CA ASP A 55 -0.96 -14.13 -0.54
C ASP A 55 -1.70 -12.96 -1.20
N THR A 56 -1.05 -11.80 -1.28
CA THR A 56 -1.64 -10.56 -1.80
C THR A 56 -0.84 -10.04 -2.99
N PHE A 57 -1.54 -9.66 -4.07
CA PHE A 57 -0.96 -9.00 -5.24
C PHE A 57 -1.41 -7.54 -5.27
N ILE A 58 -0.44 -6.64 -5.45
CA ILE A 58 -0.69 -5.22 -5.64
C ILE A 58 -0.41 -4.91 -7.11
N PHE A 59 -1.43 -4.47 -7.82
CA PHE A 59 -1.31 -4.09 -9.23
C PHE A 59 -1.34 -2.57 -9.35
N ASP A 60 -0.37 -2.04 -10.08
CA ASP A 60 -0.52 -0.72 -10.68
C ASP A 60 -1.64 -0.77 -11.75
N ALA A 61 -2.19 0.38 -12.12
CA ALA A 61 -3.33 0.49 -13.01
C ALA A 61 -2.90 0.75 -14.46
N ASP A 62 -2.44 1.97 -14.74
CA ASP A 62 -2.04 2.41 -16.08
C ASP A 62 -0.79 1.66 -16.57
N GLY A 63 -0.88 1.05 -17.75
CA GLY A 63 0.19 0.25 -18.34
C GLY A 63 0.30 -1.18 -17.78
N VAL A 64 -0.54 -1.56 -16.82
CA VAL A 64 -0.56 -2.92 -16.23
C VAL A 64 -1.92 -3.59 -16.40
N LEU A 65 -3.02 -2.91 -16.07
CA LEU A 65 -4.38 -3.42 -16.26
C LEU A 65 -4.98 -2.93 -17.58
N TRP A 66 -4.69 -1.68 -17.95
CA TRP A 66 -5.15 -1.07 -19.18
C TRP A 66 -4.11 -0.12 -19.77
N LEU A 67 -4.33 0.29 -21.02
CA LEU A 67 -3.62 1.38 -21.67
C LEU A 67 -4.66 2.35 -22.23
N GLY A 68 -4.84 3.49 -21.56
CA GLY A 68 -6.00 4.36 -21.80
C GLY A 68 -7.31 3.61 -21.55
N GLU A 69 -8.24 3.66 -22.50
CA GLU A 69 -9.54 3.00 -22.38
C GLU A 69 -9.51 1.49 -22.70
N MET A 70 -8.36 0.94 -23.10
CA MET A 70 -8.24 -0.47 -23.53
C MET A 70 -7.69 -1.35 -22.41
N GLN A 71 -8.48 -2.31 -21.94
CA GLN A 71 -8.02 -3.36 -21.03
C GLN A 71 -7.15 -4.39 -21.75
N PHE A 72 -6.13 -4.91 -21.07
CA PHE A 72 -5.32 -5.99 -21.63
C PHE A 72 -6.12 -7.30 -21.76
N LEU A 73 -5.85 -8.02 -22.85
CA LEU A 73 -6.54 -9.28 -23.15
C LEU A 73 -6.30 -10.32 -22.05
N GLY A 74 -7.36 -10.99 -21.62
CA GLY A 74 -7.29 -12.04 -20.61
C GLY A 74 -7.19 -11.54 -19.18
N LEU A 75 -7.13 -10.22 -18.94
CA LEU A 75 -6.97 -9.65 -17.60
C LEU A 75 -8.02 -10.20 -16.62
N ARG A 76 -9.31 -10.12 -16.97
CA ARG A 76 -10.40 -10.60 -16.11
C ARG A 76 -10.23 -12.08 -15.76
N LEU A 77 -9.83 -12.91 -16.73
CA LEU A 77 -9.58 -14.33 -16.50
C LEU A 77 -8.40 -14.52 -15.54
N SER A 78 -7.31 -13.77 -15.70
CA SER A 78 -6.14 -13.82 -14.82
C SER A 78 -6.47 -13.40 -13.39
N LEU A 79 -7.19 -12.30 -13.19
CA LEU A 79 -7.59 -11.82 -11.86
C LEU A 79 -8.52 -12.83 -11.17
N ASN A 80 -9.53 -13.32 -11.89
CA ASN A 80 -10.44 -14.35 -11.36
C ASN A 80 -9.69 -15.64 -10.99
N THR A 81 -8.68 -16.01 -11.78
CA THR A 81 -7.85 -17.18 -11.49
C THR A 81 -7.07 -17.00 -10.19
N LEU A 82 -6.44 -15.83 -9.99
CA LEU A 82 -5.72 -15.52 -8.75
C LEU A 82 -6.66 -15.56 -7.53
N GLN A 83 -7.84 -14.94 -7.63
CA GLN A 83 -8.85 -14.96 -6.57
C GLN A 83 -9.34 -16.38 -6.28
N SER A 84 -9.55 -17.21 -7.31
CA SER A 84 -9.96 -18.61 -7.14
C SER A 84 -8.90 -19.46 -6.41
N TRP A 85 -7.64 -19.04 -6.46
CA TRP A 85 -6.54 -19.64 -5.70
C TRP A 85 -6.39 -19.06 -4.29
N GLY A 86 -7.35 -18.25 -3.85
CA GLY A 86 -7.36 -17.63 -2.53
C GLY A 86 -6.41 -16.45 -2.39
N LYS A 87 -6.01 -15.82 -3.50
CA LYS A 87 -5.15 -14.63 -3.48
C LYS A 87 -5.96 -13.36 -3.34
N GLU A 88 -5.49 -12.46 -2.49
CA GLU A 88 -6.05 -11.11 -2.34
C GLU A 88 -5.46 -10.19 -3.41
N LEU A 89 -6.29 -9.31 -3.97
CA LEU A 89 -5.88 -8.35 -5.00
C LEU A 89 -6.14 -6.93 -4.51
N LEU A 90 -5.11 -6.09 -4.57
CA LEU A 90 -5.17 -4.66 -4.28
C LEU A 90 -4.82 -3.88 -5.54
N PHE A 91 -5.51 -2.77 -5.74
CA PHE A 91 -5.40 -1.86 -6.88
C PHE A 91 -5.27 -0.43 -6.38
#